data_AF-A0A1E7H1T0-F1
#
_entry.id   AF-A0A1E7H1T0-F1
#
_cell.length_a   1.000
_cell.length_b   1.000
_cell.length_c   1.000
_cell.angle_alpha   90.00
_cell.angle_beta   90.00
_cell.angle_gamma   90.00
#
_symmetry.space_group_name_H-M   'P 1'
#
loop_
_entity.id
_entity.type
_entity.pdbx_description
1 polymer ?
#
loop_
_entity_poly.entity_id
_entity_poly.type
_entity_poly.pdbx_seq_one_letter_code
_entity_poly.pdbx_strand_id
1 'polypeptide(L)'
;MHVTEERDGKVLLNGPEYPFETLKRHGQRFASHFRLKKVNSPFLKNLAVIDTPGMLDSITERERGYDYQEVIGDLAEIADLVLVLFDPHKAGTVREAHISIRDTLPSHTFEERVLFVLNRIDECGSLIDLLRVYGTLCWNLSQITGRKDIPMIHLTYSPHARTGLAERWELDPSYLRYLENQRESLKNAILQAPRYRLDHLATFVETHGERLSHFLEALISYRRGLRTFRIKYALTGFLGSMLCGGVTACVMMKTDLLANVDKSVLLGCGGLIALSLLVIWMTLFMKYFAFRFHRIRMKDLDRLTHLENQTRRDSWEAVCGLVREYLKRTAGRFSFKDVKKEYAAVRRVRDKGSRDIREALHQLSSLKKNKPRSSDSGPCVDANNPESGHLTNDGVR
;
A
#
# COMPACT_ATOMS: atom_id res chain seq x y z
N MET A 1 -15.74 -20.97 25.11
CA MET A 1 -14.44 -20.83 24.39
C MET A 1 -13.34 -21.05 25.41
N HIS A 2 -12.57 -22.13 25.29
CA HIS A 2 -11.41 -22.37 26.17
C HIS A 2 -10.14 -21.95 25.44
N VAL A 3 -9.28 -21.18 26.14
CA VAL A 3 -7.95 -20.81 25.64
C VAL A 3 -7.07 -22.05 25.71
N THR A 4 -6.51 -22.44 24.57
CA THR A 4 -5.66 -23.63 24.46
C THR A 4 -4.18 -23.29 24.56
N GLU A 5 -3.79 -22.08 24.18
CA GLU A 5 -2.40 -21.62 24.17
C GLU A 5 -2.34 -20.10 24.27
N GLU A 6 -1.39 -19.57 25.05
CA GLU A 6 -1.07 -18.14 25.10
C GLU A 6 0.44 -17.97 24.83
N ARG A 7 0.80 -17.03 23.95
CA ARG A 7 2.20 -16.71 23.61
C ARG A 7 2.44 -15.21 23.71
N ASP A 8 3.61 -14.85 24.23
CA ASP A 8 4.08 -13.47 24.32
C ASP A 8 4.61 -12.92 22.98
N GLY A 9 4.50 -11.61 22.82
CA GLY A 9 4.92 -10.90 21.60
C GLY A 9 6.37 -11.15 21.20
N LYS A 10 7.30 -11.29 22.15
CA LYS A 10 8.70 -11.58 21.81
C LYS A 10 8.87 -12.89 21.04
N VAL A 11 8.06 -13.90 21.33
CA VAL A 11 8.08 -15.18 20.60
C VAL A 11 7.40 -15.02 19.24
N LEU A 12 6.29 -14.29 19.21
CA LEU A 12 5.51 -14.07 17.98
C LEU A 12 6.29 -13.28 16.93
N LEU A 13 7.03 -12.25 17.34
CA LEU A 13 7.78 -11.36 16.44
C LEU A 13 9.06 -12.01 15.88
N ASN A 14 9.57 -13.07 16.51
CA ASN A 14 10.77 -13.78 16.06
C ASN A 14 10.47 -15.15 15.45
N GLY A 15 9.23 -15.63 15.57
CA GLY A 15 8.82 -16.94 15.08
C GLY A 15 8.53 -16.92 13.59
N PRO A 16 9.16 -17.78 12.75
CA PRO A 16 8.87 -17.84 11.32
C PRO A 16 7.47 -18.38 11.00
N GLU A 17 6.78 -18.95 11.99
CA GLU A 17 5.41 -19.46 11.88
C GLU A 17 4.37 -18.32 11.76
N TYR A 18 4.71 -17.10 12.21
CA TYR A 18 3.76 -15.98 12.29
C TYR A 18 4.12 -14.83 11.34
N PRO A 19 3.13 -14.19 10.70
CA PRO A 19 3.36 -13.10 9.74
C PRO A 19 3.61 -11.75 10.44
N PHE A 20 4.28 -11.73 11.59
CA PHE A 20 4.47 -10.53 12.42
C PHE A 20 5.92 -10.03 12.48
N GLU A 21 6.80 -10.55 11.62
CA GLU A 21 8.21 -10.16 11.60
C GLU A 21 8.40 -8.65 11.34
N THR A 22 7.55 -8.05 10.50
CA THR A 22 7.58 -6.61 10.19
C THR A 22 7.38 -5.74 11.43
N LEU A 23 6.56 -6.20 12.38
CA LEU A 23 6.24 -5.47 13.61
C LEU A 23 7.41 -5.41 14.61
N LYS A 24 8.50 -6.15 14.36
CA LYS A 24 9.71 -6.14 15.20
C LYS A 24 10.36 -4.75 15.29
N ARG A 25 10.17 -3.90 14.27
CA ARG A 25 10.71 -2.54 14.21
C ARG A 25 10.16 -1.61 15.30
N HIS A 26 8.97 -1.91 15.83
CA HIS A 26 8.29 -1.14 16.90
C HIS A 26 8.92 -1.34 18.29
N GLY A 27 9.90 -2.24 18.39
CA GLY A 27 10.73 -2.40 19.58
C GLY A 27 10.09 -3.20 20.71
N GLN A 28 10.81 -3.26 21.83
CA GLN A 28 10.48 -4.16 22.95
C GLN A 28 9.23 -3.75 23.72
N ARG A 29 8.93 -2.44 23.78
CA ARG A 29 7.75 -1.92 24.49
C ARG A 29 6.45 -2.37 23.81
N PHE A 30 6.38 -2.31 22.49
CA PHE A 30 5.27 -2.89 21.74
C PHE A 30 5.18 -4.42 21.96
N ALA A 31 6.32 -5.12 21.88
CA ALA A 31 6.36 -6.57 22.05
C ALA A 31 5.84 -7.06 23.41
N SER A 32 5.93 -6.26 24.48
CA SER A 32 5.34 -6.60 25.78
C SER A 32 3.81 -6.44 25.85
N HIS A 33 3.23 -5.64 24.96
CA HIS A 33 1.78 -5.46 24.87
C HIS A 33 1.13 -6.38 23.83
N PHE A 34 1.91 -6.93 22.90
CA PHE A 34 1.43 -7.85 21.88
C PHE A 34 1.33 -9.28 22.42
N ARG A 35 0.17 -9.93 22.30
CA ARG A 35 -0.08 -11.30 22.77
C ARG A 35 -0.94 -12.08 21.80
N LEU A 36 -0.71 -13.39 21.74
CA LEU A 36 -1.54 -14.32 20.98
C LEU A 36 -2.30 -15.21 21.96
N LYS A 37 -3.61 -15.32 21.75
CA LYS A 37 -4.47 -16.28 22.43
C LYS A 37 -5.09 -17.22 21.40
N LYS A 38 -4.73 -18.50 21.45
CA LYS A 38 -5.38 -19.53 20.64
C LYS A 38 -6.59 -20.06 21.40
N VAL A 39 -7.71 -20.14 20.70
CA VAL A 39 -8.98 -20.57 21.26
C VAL A 39 -9.56 -21.66 20.37
N ASN A 40 -10.04 -22.75 20.99
CA ASN A 40 -10.71 -23.82 20.23
C ASN A 40 -12.10 -23.34 19.80
N SER A 41 -12.19 -22.80 18.59
CA SER A 41 -13.43 -22.31 17.98
C SER A 41 -13.45 -22.65 16.49
N PRO A 42 -14.54 -23.28 15.98
CA PRO A 42 -14.71 -23.52 14.54
C PRO A 42 -14.60 -22.23 13.70
N PHE A 43 -15.01 -21.09 14.27
CA PHE A 43 -14.97 -19.79 13.63
C PHE A 43 -13.53 -19.30 13.37
N LEU A 44 -12.58 -19.62 14.25
CA LEU A 44 -11.20 -19.15 14.17
C LEU A 44 -10.28 -20.12 13.40
N LYS A 45 -10.82 -21.18 12.78
CA LYS A 45 -10.03 -22.15 12.01
C LYS A 45 -9.30 -21.51 10.82
N ASN A 46 -9.97 -20.58 10.14
CA ASN A 46 -9.47 -19.92 8.92
C ASN A 46 -9.37 -18.40 9.09
N LEU A 47 -9.48 -17.89 10.32
CA LEU A 47 -9.53 -16.47 10.63
C LEU A 47 -8.79 -16.20 11.93
N ALA A 48 -7.98 -15.15 11.94
CA ALA A 48 -7.45 -14.55 13.15
C ALA A 48 -8.12 -13.19 13.37
N VAL A 49 -8.44 -12.88 14.62
CA VAL A 49 -8.95 -11.55 15.01
C VAL A 49 -7.83 -10.85 15.76
N ILE A 50 -7.50 -9.64 15.29
CA ILE A 50 -6.53 -8.76 15.92
C ILE A 50 -7.34 -7.73 16.69
N ASP A 51 -7.20 -7.74 18.01
CA ASP A 51 -7.81 -6.73 18.87
C ASP A 51 -6.78 -5.65 19.17
N THR A 52 -7.16 -4.39 18.93
CA THR A 52 -6.28 -3.23 19.09
C THR A 52 -6.69 -2.45 20.34
N PRO A 53 -5.73 -1.84 21.06
CA PRO A 53 -6.06 -0.95 22.18
C PRO A 53 -7.03 0.16 21.77
N GLY A 54 -7.86 0.62 22.71
CA GLY A 54 -8.76 1.75 22.47
C GLY A 54 -7.99 3.02 22.10
N MET A 55 -8.55 3.80 21.17
CA MET A 55 -8.01 5.09 20.77
C MET A 55 -8.22 6.14 21.88
N LEU A 56 -7.20 6.95 22.14
CA LEU A 56 -7.16 7.86 23.29
C LEU A 56 -7.26 9.33 22.87
N ASP A 57 -8.03 10.10 23.63
CA ASP A 57 -8.27 11.55 23.42
C ASP A 57 -7.20 12.46 24.02
N SER A 58 -6.47 12.00 25.04
CA SER A 58 -5.69 12.89 25.90
C SER A 58 -4.20 12.92 25.56
N ILE A 59 -3.65 14.13 25.52
CA ILE A 59 -2.21 14.42 25.36
C ILE A 59 -1.41 13.94 26.59
N THR A 60 -2.09 13.64 27.71
CA THR A 60 -1.51 13.25 29.00
C THR A 60 -1.17 11.76 29.11
N GLU A 61 -1.73 10.90 28.25
CA GLU A 61 -1.42 9.45 28.20
C GLU A 61 -0.37 9.12 27.12
N ARG A 62 0.64 9.98 26.99
CA ARG A 62 1.63 9.93 25.89
C ARG A 62 2.58 8.73 25.88
N GLU A 63 2.45 7.77 26.79
CA GLU A 63 3.45 6.73 26.94
C GLU A 63 2.88 5.31 26.84
N ARG A 64 2.16 5.01 25.75
CA ARG A 64 2.12 3.61 25.24
C ARG A 64 3.54 3.07 24.99
N GLY A 65 4.49 3.97 24.76
CA GLY A 65 5.91 3.65 24.61
C GLY A 65 6.27 3.13 23.22
N TYR A 66 5.35 3.24 22.26
CA TYR A 66 5.51 2.93 20.84
C TYR A 66 4.62 3.88 20.01
N ASP A 67 4.92 4.03 18.72
CA ASP A 67 4.08 4.79 17.79
C ASP A 67 2.83 3.98 17.43
N TYR A 68 1.68 4.39 17.94
CA TYR A 68 0.42 3.69 17.69
C TYR A 68 -0.02 3.78 16.23
N GLN A 69 0.18 4.93 15.57
CA GLN A 69 -0.26 5.10 14.18
C GLN A 69 0.53 4.17 13.26
N GLU A 70 1.84 4.09 13.46
CA GLU A 70 2.69 3.20 12.66
C GLU A 70 2.33 1.72 12.88
N VAL A 71 2.07 1.32 14.13
CA VAL A 71 1.64 -0.06 14.46
C VAL A 71 0.30 -0.40 13.80
N ILE A 72 -0.69 0.49 13.89
CA ILE A 72 -2.00 0.27 13.26
C ILE A 72 -1.88 0.19 11.74
N GLY A 73 -1.03 1.03 11.11
CA GLY A 73 -0.74 0.96 9.69
C GLY A 73 -0.20 -0.40 9.26
N ASP A 74 0.82 -0.91 9.97
CA ASP A 74 1.41 -2.22 9.67
C ASP A 74 0.44 -3.39 9.90
N LEU A 75 -0.38 -3.31 10.94
CA LEU A 75 -1.42 -4.32 11.18
C LEU A 75 -2.49 -4.29 10.09
N ALA A 76 -2.87 -3.09 9.61
CA ALA A 76 -3.86 -2.93 8.56
C ALA A 76 -3.35 -3.45 7.20
N GLU A 77 -2.06 -3.33 6.91
CA GLU A 77 -1.43 -3.91 5.70
C GLU A 77 -1.53 -5.44 5.67
N ILE A 78 -1.44 -6.10 6.84
CA ILE A 78 -1.57 -7.55 6.98
C ILE A 78 -3.04 -7.99 6.99
N ALA A 79 -3.96 -7.11 7.37
CA ALA A 79 -5.37 -7.43 7.55
C ALA A 79 -6.14 -7.55 6.22
N ASP A 80 -6.99 -8.58 6.14
CA ASP A 80 -7.92 -8.75 5.01
C ASP A 80 -9.16 -7.83 5.12
N LEU A 81 -9.53 -7.44 6.34
CA LEU A 81 -10.68 -6.59 6.65
C LEU A 81 -10.39 -5.79 7.93
N VAL A 82 -10.67 -4.50 7.90
CA VAL A 82 -10.53 -3.58 9.03
C VAL A 82 -11.92 -3.11 9.46
N LEU A 83 -12.25 -3.29 10.74
CA LEU A 83 -13.51 -2.84 11.32
C LEU A 83 -13.26 -1.61 12.18
N VAL A 84 -13.92 -0.50 11.85
CA VAL A 84 -13.90 0.72 12.67
C VAL A 84 -15.21 0.81 13.43
N LEU A 85 -15.14 0.59 14.73
CA LEU A 85 -16.30 0.51 15.62
C LEU A 85 -16.53 1.86 16.32
N PHE A 86 -17.77 2.34 16.28
CA PHE A 86 -18.24 3.52 16.99
C PHE A 86 -19.29 3.14 18.03
N ASP A 87 -19.27 3.85 19.15
CA ASP A 87 -20.23 3.72 20.24
C ASP A 87 -21.15 4.97 20.27
N PRO A 88 -22.48 4.83 20.48
CA PRO A 88 -23.40 5.96 20.45
C PRO A 88 -23.09 7.02 21.51
N HIS A 89 -22.62 6.61 22.68
CA HIS A 89 -22.31 7.53 23.78
C HIS A 89 -21.01 8.30 23.56
N LYS A 90 -20.18 7.87 22.60
CA LYS A 90 -18.90 8.48 22.25
C LYS A 90 -18.80 8.70 20.74
N ALA A 91 -19.89 9.10 20.09
CA ALA A 91 -19.91 9.35 18.63
C ALA A 91 -19.04 10.56 18.18
N GLY A 92 -18.31 11.19 19.10
CA GLY A 92 -17.21 12.11 18.81
C GLY A 92 -15.98 11.35 18.33
N THR A 93 -15.30 11.88 17.32
CA THR A 93 -14.08 11.26 16.79
C THR A 93 -12.86 11.82 17.51
N VAL A 94 -12.18 10.93 18.22
CA VAL A 94 -10.93 11.17 18.91
C VAL A 94 -9.86 11.68 17.94
N ARG A 95 -8.93 12.54 18.36
CA ARG A 95 -7.81 13.02 17.49
C ARG A 95 -7.05 11.84 16.88
N GLU A 96 -6.78 10.81 17.67
CA GLU A 96 -6.13 9.59 17.21
C GLU A 96 -6.96 8.82 16.18
N ALA A 97 -8.29 8.76 16.34
CA ALA A 97 -9.19 8.17 15.36
C ALA A 97 -9.22 8.98 14.06
N HIS A 98 -9.18 10.31 14.14
CA HIS A 98 -9.08 11.19 12.97
C HIS A 98 -7.83 10.86 12.15
N ILE A 99 -6.65 10.81 12.78
CA ILE A 99 -5.39 10.49 12.09
C ILE A 99 -5.44 9.07 11.52
N SER A 100 -5.93 8.10 12.30
CA SER A 100 -6.01 6.70 11.88
C SER A 100 -6.86 6.54 10.62
N ILE A 101 -8.05 7.13 10.60
CA ILE A 101 -9.01 6.97 9.49
C ILE A 101 -8.63 7.83 8.28
N ARG A 102 -8.08 9.02 8.49
CA ARG A 102 -7.74 9.96 7.41
C ARG A 102 -6.42 9.64 6.71
N ASP A 103 -5.39 9.33 7.49
CA ASP A 103 -4.02 9.27 7.00
C ASP A 103 -3.50 7.82 7.02
N THR A 104 -3.61 7.12 8.15
CA THR A 104 -2.97 5.81 8.36
C THR A 104 -3.64 4.69 7.57
N LEU A 105 -4.96 4.51 7.71
CA LEU A 105 -5.67 3.42 7.03
C LEU A 105 -5.63 3.56 5.50
N PRO A 106 -5.87 4.74 4.89
CA PRO A 106 -5.83 4.89 3.43
C PRO A 106 -4.42 4.77 2.85
N SER A 107 -3.36 5.08 3.62
CA SER A 107 -1.98 4.95 3.15
C SER A 107 -1.46 3.51 3.20
N HIS A 108 -1.92 2.71 4.17
CA HIS A 108 -1.49 1.32 4.37
C HIS A 108 -2.45 0.27 3.79
N THR A 109 -3.70 0.63 3.54
CA THR A 109 -4.76 -0.30 3.13
C THR A 109 -5.59 0.28 2.00
N PHE A 110 -6.10 -0.60 1.13
CA PHE A 110 -7.13 -0.22 0.17
C PHE A 110 -8.45 0.02 0.90
N GLU A 111 -9.12 1.11 0.57
CA GLU A 111 -10.29 1.60 1.31
C GLU A 111 -11.48 0.63 1.30
N GLU A 112 -11.58 -0.22 0.27
CA GLU A 112 -12.60 -1.25 0.15
C GLU A 112 -12.55 -2.27 1.31
N ARG A 113 -11.46 -2.30 2.08
CA ARG A 113 -11.28 -3.19 3.23
C ARG A 113 -11.73 -2.59 4.56
N VAL A 114 -12.18 -1.34 4.59
CA VAL A 114 -12.56 -0.64 5.83
C VAL A 114 -14.08 -0.59 5.96
N LEU A 115 -14.62 -1.22 6.99
CA LEU A 115 -16.05 -1.16 7.32
C LEU A 115 -16.29 -0.31 8.57
N PHE A 116 -17.20 0.65 8.46
CA PHE A 116 -17.61 1.50 9.58
C PHE A 116 -18.83 0.87 10.23
N VAL A 117 -18.83 0.75 11.56
CA VAL A 117 -19.90 0.12 12.31
C VAL A 117 -20.29 1.00 13.49
N LEU A 118 -21.55 1.42 13.55
CA LEU A 118 -22.15 1.96 14.77
C LEU A 118 -22.72 0.78 15.56
N ASN A 119 -22.01 0.42 16.62
CA ASN A 119 -22.38 -0.69 17.50
C ASN A 119 -23.29 -0.19 18.64
N ARG A 120 -23.89 -1.12 19.40
CA ARG A 120 -24.67 -0.84 20.62
C ARG A 120 -25.79 0.19 20.41
N ILE A 121 -26.42 0.19 19.22
CA ILE A 121 -27.50 1.15 18.93
C ILE A 121 -28.69 0.99 19.87
N ASP A 122 -28.80 -0.16 20.55
CA ASP A 122 -29.80 -0.45 21.58
C ASP A 122 -29.65 0.39 22.85
N GLU A 123 -28.54 1.11 23.02
CA GLU A 123 -28.29 1.99 24.17
C GLU A 123 -28.78 3.43 23.93
N CYS A 124 -29.21 3.76 22.71
CA CYS A 124 -29.85 5.04 22.43
C CYS A 124 -31.23 5.10 23.10
N GLY A 125 -31.54 6.26 23.70
CA GLY A 125 -32.78 6.49 24.46
C GLY A 125 -34.05 6.40 23.62
N SER A 126 -33.94 6.77 22.35
CA SER A 126 -35.05 6.83 21.39
C SER A 126 -34.53 6.81 19.96
N LEU A 127 -35.45 6.66 18.99
CA LEU A 127 -35.10 6.80 17.56
C LEU A 127 -34.47 8.16 17.24
N ILE A 128 -35.00 9.24 17.85
CA ILE A 128 -34.51 10.60 17.62
C ILE A 128 -33.07 10.74 18.13
N ASP A 129 -32.77 10.13 19.28
CA ASP A 129 -31.43 10.10 19.84
C ASP A 129 -30.45 9.36 18.91
N LEU A 130 -30.83 8.17 18.44
CA LEU A 130 -30.03 7.43 17.45
C LEU A 130 -29.79 8.25 16.17
N LEU A 131 -30.82 8.93 15.64
CA LEU A 131 -30.67 9.76 14.44
C LEU A 131 -29.73 10.94 14.67
N ARG A 132 -29.72 11.55 15.86
CA ARG A 132 -28.76 12.61 16.23
C ARG A 132 -27.34 12.08 16.31
N VAL A 133 -27.15 10.92 16.95
CA VAL A 133 -25.86 10.23 17.04
C VAL A 133 -25.35 9.87 15.65
N TYR A 134 -26.18 9.23 14.83
CA TYR A 134 -25.85 8.85 13.46
C TYR A 134 -25.52 10.08 12.59
N GLY A 135 -26.31 11.14 12.68
CA GLY A 135 -26.04 12.40 11.98
C GLY A 135 -24.72 13.03 12.40
N THR A 136 -24.39 13.01 13.70
CA THR A 136 -23.12 13.51 14.23
C THR A 136 -21.94 12.66 13.72
N LEU A 137 -22.09 11.33 13.69
CA LEU A 137 -21.07 10.44 13.14
C LEU A 137 -20.84 10.68 11.65
N CYS A 138 -21.92 10.81 10.86
CA CYS A 138 -21.84 11.17 9.44
C CYS A 138 -21.12 12.50 9.22
N TRP A 139 -21.44 13.52 10.01
CA TRP A 139 -20.74 14.81 9.96
C TRP A 139 -19.24 14.63 10.23
N ASN A 140 -18.88 13.93 11.31
CA ASN A 140 -17.48 13.69 11.66
C ASN A 140 -16.74 12.93 10.56
N LEU A 141 -17.32 11.85 10.03
CA LEU A 141 -16.72 11.06 8.96
C LEU A 141 -16.57 11.86 7.66
N SER A 142 -17.48 12.77 7.34
CA SER A 142 -17.34 13.66 6.17
C SER A 142 -16.10 14.54 6.26
N GLN A 143 -15.77 15.03 7.46
CA GLN A 143 -14.59 15.86 7.69
C GLN A 143 -13.30 15.03 7.70
N ILE A 144 -13.36 13.81 8.22
CA ILE A 144 -12.18 12.93 8.36
C ILE A 144 -11.80 12.31 7.02
N THR A 145 -12.77 11.74 6.30
CA THR A 145 -12.49 11.01 5.05
C THR A 145 -12.09 11.94 3.91
N GLY A 146 -12.38 13.24 4.01
CA GLY A 146 -12.10 14.22 2.96
C GLY A 146 -12.91 13.97 1.68
N ARG A 147 -13.94 13.12 1.74
CA ARG A 147 -14.77 12.70 0.62
C ARG A 147 -16.12 13.39 0.67
N LYS A 148 -16.68 13.59 -0.52
CA LYS A 148 -18.06 14.04 -0.67
C LYS A 148 -19.05 12.95 -0.27
N ASP A 149 -18.72 11.70 -0.58
CA ASP A 149 -19.58 10.54 -0.30
C ASP A 149 -19.12 9.84 0.98
N ILE A 150 -20.04 9.74 1.96
CA ILE A 150 -19.78 9.11 3.25
C ILE A 150 -19.83 7.59 3.08
N PRO A 151 -18.86 6.82 3.63
CA PRO A 151 -18.91 5.38 3.58
C PRO A 151 -20.14 4.82 4.30
N MET A 152 -20.60 3.65 3.88
CA MET A 152 -21.72 2.97 4.54
C MET A 152 -21.36 2.66 6.00
N ILE A 153 -22.26 3.01 6.92
CA ILE A 153 -22.12 2.74 8.36
C ILE A 153 -23.09 1.63 8.71
N HIS A 154 -22.57 0.51 9.20
CA HIS A 154 -23.38 -0.63 9.61
C HIS A 154 -23.97 -0.42 11.01
N LEU A 155 -25.29 -0.57 11.13
CA LEU A 155 -25.99 -0.46 12.40
C LEU A 155 -26.10 -1.84 13.07
N THR A 156 -25.55 -1.98 14.27
CA THR A 156 -25.54 -3.28 14.97
C THR A 156 -25.86 -3.15 16.45
N TYR A 157 -26.53 -4.17 16.99
CA TYR A 157 -26.76 -4.33 18.42
C TYR A 157 -26.75 -5.81 18.82
N SER A 158 -26.61 -6.07 20.12
CA SER A 158 -26.63 -7.43 20.67
C SER A 158 -28.02 -7.81 21.17
N PRO A 159 -28.69 -8.82 20.58
CA PRO A 159 -30.00 -9.26 21.04
C PRO A 159 -30.03 -9.75 22.50
N HIS A 160 -28.88 -10.20 23.02
CA HIS A 160 -28.73 -10.69 24.38
C HIS A 160 -28.49 -9.55 25.40
N ALA A 161 -27.91 -8.43 24.97
CA ALA A 161 -27.72 -7.25 25.83
C ALA A 161 -29.06 -6.53 26.10
N ARG A 162 -30.00 -6.65 25.16
CA ARG A 162 -31.38 -6.17 25.23
C ARG A 162 -32.10 -6.53 26.55
N THR A 163 -31.92 -7.75 27.04
CA THR A 163 -32.66 -8.24 28.21
C THR A 163 -32.23 -7.53 29.51
N GLY A 164 -30.93 -7.22 29.66
CA GLY A 164 -30.42 -6.58 30.88
C GLY A 164 -30.52 -5.04 30.89
N LEU A 165 -30.62 -4.40 29.72
CA LEU A 165 -30.69 -2.94 29.57
C LEU A 165 -32.12 -2.41 29.67
N ALA A 166 -33.11 -3.12 29.10
CA ALA A 166 -34.52 -2.74 29.18
C ALA A 166 -35.03 -2.69 30.63
N GLU A 167 -34.50 -3.54 31.51
CA GLU A 167 -34.83 -3.55 32.94
C GLU A 167 -34.16 -2.41 33.74
N ARG A 168 -33.07 -1.83 33.24
CA ARG A 168 -32.26 -0.84 33.99
C ARG A 168 -32.50 0.62 33.62
N TRP A 169 -32.95 0.95 32.41
CA TRP A 169 -32.86 2.32 31.87
C TRP A 169 -34.14 2.91 31.26
N GLU A 170 -35.33 2.29 31.41
CA GLU A 170 -36.61 2.78 30.82
C GLU A 170 -36.48 3.21 29.33
N LEU A 171 -35.59 2.57 28.58
CA LEU A 171 -35.38 2.86 27.16
C LEU A 171 -36.60 2.38 26.39
N ASP A 172 -37.14 3.19 25.48
CA ASP A 172 -38.21 2.74 24.56
C ASP A 172 -37.58 1.89 23.44
N PRO A 173 -37.63 0.55 23.49
CA PRO A 173 -36.94 -0.30 22.54
C PRO A 173 -37.77 -0.48 21.26
N SER A 174 -38.94 0.16 21.16
CA SER A 174 -39.86 0.00 20.04
C SER A 174 -39.21 0.37 18.71
N TYR A 175 -38.31 1.34 18.72
CA TYR A 175 -37.69 1.84 17.48
C TYR A 175 -36.75 0.83 16.81
N LEU A 176 -36.15 -0.09 17.57
CA LEU A 176 -35.24 -1.11 17.03
C LEU A 176 -35.96 -2.08 16.07
N ARG A 177 -37.29 -2.19 16.15
CA ARG A 177 -38.09 -3.00 15.22
C ARG A 177 -38.14 -2.39 13.82
N TYR A 178 -37.97 -1.07 13.72
CA TYR A 178 -37.90 -0.36 12.44
C TYR A 178 -36.49 -0.38 11.85
N LEU A 179 -35.51 -0.91 12.56
CA LEU A 179 -34.12 -0.96 12.14
C LEU A 179 -33.70 -2.39 11.82
N GLU A 180 -33.09 -2.56 10.66
CA GLU A 180 -32.45 -3.82 10.31
C GLU A 180 -31.17 -3.98 11.14
N ASN A 181 -31.09 -5.05 11.93
CA ASN A 181 -29.86 -5.40 12.63
C ASN A 181 -28.87 -6.02 11.62
N GLN A 182 -27.86 -5.25 11.21
CA GLN A 182 -26.92 -5.67 10.17
C GLN A 182 -25.82 -6.61 10.69
N ARG A 183 -25.95 -7.13 11.92
CA ARG A 183 -24.98 -8.03 12.54
C ARG A 183 -24.70 -9.29 11.73
N GLU A 184 -25.72 -9.95 11.17
CA GLU A 184 -25.49 -11.15 10.35
C GLU A 184 -24.83 -10.80 9.00
N SER A 185 -25.15 -9.63 8.42
CA SER A 185 -24.46 -9.13 7.24
C SER A 185 -22.96 -8.90 7.52
N LEU A 186 -22.64 -8.24 8.63
CA LEU A 186 -21.27 -8.00 9.07
C LEU A 186 -20.51 -9.32 9.34
N LYS A 187 -21.16 -10.28 10.00
CA LYS A 187 -20.59 -11.62 10.23
C LYS A 187 -20.31 -12.35 8.91
N ASN A 188 -21.21 -12.25 7.94
CA ASN A 188 -21.00 -12.81 6.60
C ASN A 188 -19.83 -12.14 5.89
N ALA A 189 -19.68 -10.82 5.99
CA ALA A 189 -18.53 -10.09 5.44
C ALA A 189 -17.20 -10.57 6.06
N ILE A 190 -17.14 -10.69 7.39
CA ILE A 190 -15.96 -11.22 8.10
C ILE A 190 -15.61 -12.64 7.66
N LEU A 191 -16.61 -13.51 7.51
CA LEU A 191 -16.39 -14.90 7.04
C LEU A 191 -15.95 -14.98 5.58
N GLN A 192 -16.25 -13.96 4.77
CA GLN A 192 -15.81 -13.87 3.39
C GLN A 192 -14.44 -13.22 3.24
N ALA A 193 -13.96 -12.44 4.22
CA ALA A 193 -12.68 -11.71 4.14
C ALA A 193 -11.49 -12.58 3.68
N PRO A 194 -11.27 -13.81 4.20
CA PRO A 194 -10.15 -14.65 3.75
C PRO A 194 -10.22 -15.04 2.27
N ARG A 195 -11.40 -14.96 1.64
CA ARG A 195 -11.58 -15.28 0.21
C ARG A 195 -11.02 -14.18 -0.69
N TYR A 196 -11.14 -12.92 -0.27
CA TYR A 196 -10.63 -11.77 -1.00
C TYR A 196 -9.11 -11.59 -0.82
N ARG A 197 -8.49 -12.36 0.08
CA ARG A 197 -7.05 -12.30 0.33
C ARG A 197 -6.20 -12.49 -0.92
N LEU A 198 -6.59 -13.38 -1.82
CA LEU A 198 -5.84 -13.58 -3.07
C LEU A 198 -5.97 -12.37 -4.01
N ASP A 199 -7.15 -11.76 -4.10
CA ASP A 199 -7.34 -10.52 -4.87
C ASP A 199 -6.50 -9.39 -4.27
N HIS A 200 -6.51 -9.28 -2.94
CA HIS A 200 -5.71 -8.33 -2.18
C HIS A 200 -4.22 -8.50 -2.42
N LEU A 201 -3.71 -9.73 -2.41
CA LEU A 201 -2.32 -10.04 -2.71
C LEU A 201 -1.96 -9.75 -4.17
N ALA A 202 -2.86 -10.03 -5.11
CA ALA A 202 -2.65 -9.68 -6.52
C ALA A 202 -2.49 -8.17 -6.68
N THR A 203 -3.43 -7.38 -6.14
CA THR A 203 -3.39 -5.92 -6.21
C THR A 203 -2.15 -5.34 -5.51
N PHE A 204 -1.75 -5.92 -4.37
CA PHE A 204 -0.51 -5.56 -3.68
C PHE A 204 0.72 -5.80 -4.58
N VAL A 205 0.88 -7.00 -5.13
CA VAL A 205 2.02 -7.34 -6.01
C VAL A 205 2.05 -6.45 -7.25
N GLU A 206 0.88 -6.15 -7.84
CA GLU A 206 0.79 -5.27 -9.00
C GLU A 206 1.19 -3.83 -8.66
N THR A 207 0.62 -3.27 -7.59
CA THR A 207 0.86 -1.87 -7.20
C THR A 207 2.30 -1.65 -6.74
N HIS A 208 2.82 -2.51 -5.86
CA HIS A 208 4.20 -2.41 -5.38
C HIS A 208 5.21 -2.78 -6.47
N GLY A 209 4.88 -3.76 -7.31
CA GLY A 209 5.69 -4.12 -8.48
C GLY A 209 5.80 -2.96 -9.49
N GLU A 210 4.70 -2.24 -9.74
CA GLU A 210 4.68 -1.06 -10.61
C GLU A 210 5.51 0.08 -10.03
N ARG A 211 5.30 0.41 -8.74
CA ARG A 211 6.06 1.44 -8.03
C ARG A 211 7.56 1.15 -8.04
N LEU A 212 7.96 -0.09 -7.74
CA LEU A 212 9.37 -0.49 -7.77
C LEU A 212 9.96 -0.49 -9.18
N SER A 213 9.17 -0.91 -10.18
CA SER A 213 9.55 -0.82 -11.59
C SER A 213 9.80 0.64 -12.01
N HIS A 214 8.92 1.58 -11.66
CA HIS A 214 9.10 3.01 -11.94
C HIS A 214 10.30 3.62 -11.20
N PHE A 215 10.54 3.23 -9.95
CA PHE A 215 11.74 3.62 -9.22
C PHE A 215 13.01 3.25 -10.01
N LEU A 216 13.12 1.98 -10.40
CA LEU A 216 14.29 1.47 -11.12
C LEU A 216 14.39 2.05 -12.53
N GLU A 217 13.26 2.27 -13.22
CA GLU A 217 13.21 2.94 -14.52
C GLU A 217 13.79 4.36 -14.43
N ALA A 218 13.41 5.14 -13.41
CA ALA A 218 13.95 6.47 -13.18
C ALA A 218 15.48 6.46 -12.94
N LEU A 219 15.97 5.49 -12.16
CA LEU A 219 17.41 5.29 -11.95
C LEU A 219 18.16 4.91 -13.24
N ILE A 220 17.57 4.05 -14.06
CA ILE A 220 18.09 3.65 -15.37
C ILE A 220 18.16 4.88 -16.30
N SER A 221 17.08 5.66 -16.38
CA SER A 221 17.01 6.88 -17.18
C SER A 221 18.03 7.91 -16.73
N TYR A 222 18.19 8.11 -15.42
CA TYR A 222 19.22 8.97 -14.85
C TYR A 222 20.63 8.53 -15.27
N ARG A 223 20.97 7.25 -15.11
CA ARG A 223 22.31 6.73 -15.47
C ARG A 223 22.56 6.74 -16.97
N ARG A 224 21.54 6.46 -17.78
CA ARG A 224 21.62 6.56 -19.24
C ARG A 224 21.90 8.01 -19.65
N GLY A 225 21.17 8.96 -19.08
CA GLY A 225 21.40 10.39 -19.28
C GLY A 225 22.80 10.82 -18.87
N LEU A 226 23.27 10.41 -17.69
CA LEU A 226 24.61 10.71 -17.20
C LEU A 226 25.71 10.11 -18.08
N ARG A 227 25.52 8.88 -18.58
CA ARG A 227 26.49 8.23 -19.48
C ARG A 227 26.55 8.93 -20.83
N THR A 228 25.41 9.23 -21.45
CA THR A 228 25.34 9.96 -22.71
C THR A 228 25.94 11.36 -22.56
N PHE A 229 25.66 12.05 -21.46
CA PHE A 229 26.27 13.33 -21.13
C PHE A 229 27.78 13.20 -21.02
N ARG A 230 28.29 12.22 -20.26
CA ARG A 230 29.73 12.02 -20.12
C ARG A 230 30.42 11.72 -21.45
N ILE A 231 29.83 10.89 -22.31
CA ILE A 231 30.39 10.58 -23.63
C ILE A 231 30.42 11.82 -24.51
N LYS A 232 29.31 12.58 -24.58
CA LYS A 232 29.25 13.82 -25.38
C LYS A 232 30.30 14.84 -24.91
N TYR A 233 30.41 15.08 -23.61
CA TYR A 233 31.36 16.06 -23.06
C TYR A 233 32.82 15.56 -23.09
N ALA A 234 33.05 14.26 -23.05
CA ALA A 234 34.37 13.68 -23.30
C ALA A 234 34.78 13.88 -24.77
N LEU A 235 33.87 13.68 -25.72
CA LEU A 235 34.12 13.92 -27.15
C LEU A 235 34.39 15.40 -27.44
N THR A 236 33.63 16.33 -26.84
CA THR A 236 33.91 17.77 -27.01
C THR A 236 35.25 18.16 -26.40
N GLY A 237 35.61 17.58 -25.25
CA GLY A 237 36.92 17.80 -24.63
C GLY A 237 38.06 17.25 -25.47
N PHE A 238 37.89 16.06 -26.03
CA PHE A 238 38.85 15.44 -26.95
C PHE A 238 39.08 16.31 -28.19
N LEU A 239 38.00 16.71 -28.87
CA LEU A 239 38.07 17.61 -30.03
C LEU A 239 38.72 18.96 -29.67
N GLY A 240 38.34 19.55 -28.54
CA GLY A 240 38.94 20.81 -28.06
C GLY A 240 40.43 20.69 -27.77
N SER A 241 40.86 19.60 -27.13
CA SER A 241 42.28 19.34 -26.83
C SER A 241 43.11 19.10 -28.10
N MET A 242 42.53 18.40 -29.09
CA MET A 242 43.18 18.12 -30.37
C MET A 242 43.33 19.38 -31.22
N LEU A 243 42.31 20.24 -31.26
CA LEU A 243 42.38 21.55 -31.93
C LEU A 243 43.42 22.45 -31.28
N CYS A 244 43.43 22.54 -29.94
CA CYS A 244 44.38 23.38 -29.22
C CYS A 244 45.83 22.93 -29.45
N GLY A 245 46.11 21.63 -29.31
CA GLY A 245 47.46 21.09 -29.59
C GLY A 245 47.89 21.24 -31.05
N GLY A 246 46.97 21.07 -32.00
CA GLY A 246 47.23 21.28 -33.43
C GLY A 246 47.55 22.74 -33.78
N VAL A 247 46.82 23.70 -33.19
CA VAL A 247 47.12 25.13 -33.34
C VAL A 247 48.47 25.46 -32.73
N THR A 248 48.80 24.96 -31.53
CA THR A 248 50.11 25.19 -30.91
C THR A 248 51.24 24.64 -31.76
N ALA A 249 51.10 23.43 -32.31
CA ALA A 249 52.10 22.85 -33.22
C ALA A 249 52.26 23.69 -34.50
N CYS A 250 51.16 24.16 -35.10
CA CYS A 250 51.19 24.98 -36.32
C CYS A 250 51.81 26.37 -36.07
N VAL A 251 51.49 27.01 -34.94
CA VAL A 251 52.10 28.28 -34.53
C VAL A 251 53.59 28.09 -34.31
N MET A 252 54.00 27.08 -33.55
CA MET A 252 55.41 26.79 -33.29
C MET A 252 56.21 26.43 -34.56
N MET A 253 55.56 25.93 -35.62
CA MET A 253 56.19 25.70 -36.92
C MET A 253 56.33 26.97 -37.77
N LYS A 254 55.47 27.98 -37.55
CA LYS A 254 55.45 29.23 -38.34
C LYS A 254 56.22 30.37 -37.68
N THR A 255 56.32 30.38 -36.36
CA THR A 255 57.13 31.34 -35.63
C THR A 255 58.49 30.70 -35.34
N ASP A 256 59.59 31.39 -35.65
CA ASP A 256 60.98 30.97 -35.34
C ASP A 256 61.30 30.95 -33.83
N LEU A 257 60.29 30.66 -33.00
CA LEU A 257 60.39 30.65 -31.55
C LEU A 257 61.32 29.54 -31.02
N LEU A 258 61.54 28.49 -31.83
CA LEU A 258 62.38 27.31 -31.53
C LEU A 258 63.22 26.93 -32.76
N ALA A 259 63.95 27.89 -33.33
CA ALA A 259 64.64 27.80 -34.62
C ALA A 259 65.66 26.64 -34.81
N ASN A 260 66.05 25.92 -33.74
CA ASN A 260 67.06 24.85 -33.78
C ASN A 260 66.52 23.44 -33.41
N VAL A 261 65.20 23.26 -33.37
CA VAL A 261 64.58 21.99 -32.97
C VAL A 261 63.99 21.28 -34.19
N ASP A 262 64.19 19.96 -34.27
CA ASP A 262 63.64 19.16 -35.37
C ASP A 262 62.10 19.21 -35.40
N LYS A 263 61.53 19.27 -36.61
CA LYS A 263 60.09 19.44 -36.84
C LYS A 263 59.26 18.30 -36.24
N SER A 264 59.87 17.12 -36.12
CA SER A 264 59.30 15.93 -35.45
C SER A 264 59.08 16.17 -33.95
N VAL A 265 60.04 16.82 -33.28
CA VAL A 265 60.01 17.13 -31.84
C VAL A 265 58.99 18.23 -31.55
N LEU A 266 58.87 19.23 -32.43
CA LEU A 266 57.85 20.28 -32.35
C LEU A 266 56.42 19.73 -32.44
N LEU A 267 56.18 18.75 -33.32
CA LEU A 267 54.89 18.04 -33.40
C LEU A 267 54.62 17.24 -32.10
N GLY A 268 55.66 16.60 -31.54
CA GLY A 268 55.59 15.88 -30.27
C GLY A 268 55.21 16.77 -29.09
N CYS A 269 55.75 17.99 -29.02
CA CYS A 269 55.39 19.00 -28.00
C CYS A 269 53.90 19.39 -28.08
N GLY A 270 53.37 19.62 -29.29
CA GLY A 270 51.93 19.88 -29.46
C GLY A 270 51.05 18.70 -29.02
N GLY A 271 51.49 17.47 -29.27
CA GLY A 271 50.83 16.25 -28.79
C GLY A 271 50.81 16.13 -27.26
N LEU A 272 51.92 16.46 -26.59
CA LEU A 272 52.00 16.47 -25.12
C LEU A 272 51.08 17.53 -24.49
N ILE A 273 50.97 18.70 -25.12
CA ILE A 273 50.04 19.76 -24.69
C ILE A 273 48.59 19.31 -24.87
N ALA A 274 48.25 18.68 -26.00
CA ALA A 274 46.92 18.11 -26.20
C ALA A 274 46.58 17.06 -25.14
N LEU A 275 47.53 16.16 -24.83
CA LEU A 275 47.34 15.11 -23.84
C LEU A 275 47.15 15.68 -22.43
N SER A 276 47.93 16.69 -22.04
CA SER A 276 47.81 17.32 -20.72
C SER A 276 46.47 18.05 -20.56
N LEU A 277 46.02 18.78 -21.58
CA LEU A 277 44.70 19.42 -21.62
C LEU A 277 43.57 18.39 -21.55
N LEU A 278 43.71 17.25 -22.22
CA LEU A 278 42.74 16.16 -22.16
C LEU A 278 42.65 15.55 -20.76
N VAL A 279 43.79 15.33 -20.10
CA VAL A 279 43.83 14.82 -18.71
C VAL A 279 43.16 15.82 -17.76
N ILE A 280 43.47 17.11 -17.88
CA ILE A 280 42.84 18.18 -17.09
C ILE A 280 41.32 18.22 -17.34
N TRP A 281 40.88 18.10 -18.60
CA TRP A 281 39.45 18.05 -18.95
C TRP A 281 38.74 16.85 -18.30
N MET A 282 39.34 15.67 -18.40
CA MET A 282 38.78 14.43 -17.86
C MET A 282 38.74 14.38 -16.33
N THR A 283 39.66 15.08 -15.66
CA THR A 283 39.77 15.05 -14.20
C THR A 283 39.02 16.17 -13.50
N LEU A 284 39.05 17.41 -14.03
CA LEU A 284 38.45 18.58 -13.41
C LEU A 284 37.10 18.91 -14.04
N PHE A 285 37.08 19.21 -15.35
CA PHE A 285 35.87 19.67 -16.05
C PHE A 285 34.78 18.60 -16.05
N MET A 286 35.14 17.34 -16.32
CA MET A 286 34.18 16.24 -16.31
C MET A 286 33.53 16.03 -14.93
N LYS A 287 34.28 16.20 -13.83
CA LYS A 287 33.72 16.14 -12.47
C LYS A 287 32.79 17.33 -12.22
N TYR A 288 33.19 18.54 -12.60
CA TYR A 288 32.39 19.75 -12.46
C TYR A 288 31.07 19.68 -13.24
N PHE A 289 31.13 19.29 -14.52
CA PHE A 289 29.95 19.16 -15.37
C PHE A 289 29.04 18.00 -14.91
N ALA A 290 29.59 16.88 -14.44
CA ALA A 290 28.79 15.81 -13.86
C ALA A 290 28.06 16.26 -12.57
N PHE A 291 28.72 17.06 -11.73
CA PHE A 291 28.10 17.67 -10.56
C PHE A 291 26.97 18.64 -10.95
N ARG A 292 27.20 19.49 -11.96
CA ARG A 292 26.17 20.37 -12.54
C ARG A 292 24.99 19.59 -13.11
N PHE A 293 25.25 18.52 -13.87
CA PHE A 293 24.21 17.63 -14.40
C PHE A 293 23.36 17.03 -13.28
N HIS A 294 24.00 16.51 -12.23
CA HIS A 294 23.30 15.98 -11.07
C HIS A 294 22.42 17.05 -10.41
N ARG A 295 22.98 18.24 -10.15
CA ARG A 295 22.23 19.35 -9.54
C ARG A 295 21.03 19.81 -10.38
N ILE A 296 21.16 19.83 -11.70
CA ILE A 296 20.06 20.19 -12.61
C ILE A 296 18.99 19.09 -12.60
N ARG A 297 19.38 17.82 -12.69
CA ARG A 297 18.43 16.69 -12.66
C ARG A 297 17.74 16.50 -11.32
N MET A 298 18.38 16.89 -10.22
CA MET A 298 17.76 16.91 -8.89
C MET A 298 16.72 18.01 -8.72
N LYS A 299 16.68 19.03 -9.58
CA LYS A 299 15.63 20.06 -9.58
C LYS A 299 14.42 19.66 -10.43
N ASP A 300 14.62 18.82 -11.44
CA ASP A 300 13.61 18.39 -12.41
C ASP A 300 13.64 16.86 -12.53
N LEU A 301 13.14 16.19 -11.48
CA LEU A 301 13.09 14.72 -11.44
C LEU A 301 11.97 14.18 -12.35
N ASP A 302 10.89 14.92 -12.55
CA ASP A 302 9.71 14.44 -13.30
C ASP A 302 10.05 14.13 -14.75
N ARG A 303 11.09 14.79 -15.29
CA ARG A 303 11.64 14.52 -16.62
C ARG A 303 12.46 13.23 -16.73
N LEU A 304 12.63 12.45 -15.65
CA LEU A 304 13.35 11.17 -15.70
C LEU A 304 12.51 10.04 -16.29
N THR A 305 11.20 10.11 -16.15
CA THR A 305 10.26 9.08 -16.60
C THR A 305 9.14 9.69 -17.44
N HIS A 306 8.52 8.88 -18.29
CA HIS A 306 7.38 9.33 -19.08
C HIS A 306 6.09 9.30 -18.23
N LEU A 307 5.32 10.39 -18.23
CA LEU A 307 4.12 10.57 -17.39
C LEU A 307 2.86 10.79 -18.26
N GLU A 308 2.68 9.95 -19.28
CA GLU A 308 1.51 9.99 -20.18
C GLU A 308 0.19 9.78 -19.45
N ASN A 309 0.09 8.69 -18.68
CA ASN A 309 -1.16 8.22 -18.09
C ASN A 309 -1.26 8.56 -16.60
N GLN A 310 -2.48 8.70 -16.09
CA GLN A 310 -2.73 9.00 -14.67
C GLN A 310 -2.09 7.97 -13.74
N THR A 311 -2.23 6.68 -14.03
CA THR A 311 -1.58 5.60 -13.26
C THR A 311 -0.06 5.77 -13.16
N ARG A 312 0.59 6.27 -14.21
CA ARG A 312 2.04 6.57 -14.17
C ARG A 312 2.35 7.79 -13.32
N ARG A 313 1.46 8.79 -13.27
CA ARG A 313 1.60 9.96 -12.39
C ARG A 313 1.45 9.58 -10.93
N ASP A 314 0.42 8.80 -10.58
CA ASP A 314 0.16 8.38 -9.20
C ASP A 314 1.29 7.50 -8.65
N SER A 315 1.76 6.56 -9.46
CA SER A 315 2.91 5.72 -9.09
C SER A 315 4.23 6.50 -9.03
N TRP A 316 4.40 7.53 -9.86
CA TRP A 316 5.54 8.42 -9.78
C TRP A 316 5.51 9.29 -8.52
N GLU A 317 4.35 9.85 -8.17
CA GLU A 317 4.16 10.65 -6.95
C GLU A 317 4.54 9.84 -5.70
N ALA A 318 4.13 8.57 -5.63
CA ALA A 318 4.48 7.67 -4.53
C ALA A 318 5.99 7.39 -4.41
N VAL A 319 6.74 7.52 -5.51
CA VAL A 319 8.13 7.03 -5.62
C VAL A 319 9.15 8.15 -5.79
N CYS A 320 8.75 9.33 -6.27
CA CYS A 320 9.65 10.42 -6.62
C CYS A 320 10.47 10.91 -5.42
N GLY A 321 9.88 10.91 -4.22
CA GLY A 321 10.55 11.21 -2.95
C GLY A 321 11.67 10.21 -2.63
N LEU A 322 11.40 8.91 -2.81
CA LEU A 322 12.38 7.84 -2.60
C LEU A 322 13.52 7.93 -3.63
N VAL A 323 13.20 8.22 -4.89
CA VAL A 323 14.22 8.43 -5.95
C VAL A 323 15.10 9.61 -5.58
N ARG A 324 14.51 10.72 -5.13
CA ARG A 324 15.26 11.92 -4.72
C ARG A 324 16.21 11.59 -3.57
N GLU A 325 15.73 10.93 -2.53
CA GLU A 325 16.56 10.60 -1.37
C GLU A 325 17.66 9.61 -1.72
N TYR A 326 17.37 8.59 -2.53
CA TYR A 326 18.35 7.64 -3.01
C TYR A 326 19.44 8.30 -3.87
N LEU A 327 19.06 9.16 -4.81
CA LEU A 327 20.00 9.89 -5.67
C LEU A 327 20.86 10.88 -4.87
N LYS A 328 20.28 11.51 -3.84
CA LYS A 328 21.00 12.40 -2.93
C LYS A 328 22.03 11.63 -2.09
N ARG A 329 21.63 10.51 -1.49
CA ARG A 329 22.51 9.64 -0.68
C ARG A 329 23.65 9.05 -1.49
N THR A 330 23.38 8.62 -2.73
CA THR A 330 24.37 7.98 -3.59
C THR A 330 25.17 8.95 -4.45
N ALA A 331 24.78 10.23 -4.53
CA ALA A 331 25.29 11.21 -5.51
C ALA A 331 25.30 10.65 -6.96
N GLY A 332 24.36 9.76 -7.28
CA GLY A 332 24.27 9.08 -8.58
C GLY A 332 25.34 8.00 -8.84
N ARG A 333 26.06 7.55 -7.80
CA ARG A 333 27.09 6.49 -7.87
C ARG A 333 26.48 5.14 -7.52
N PHE A 334 25.95 4.46 -8.52
CA PHE A 334 25.45 3.09 -8.41
C PHE A 334 25.65 2.34 -9.73
N SER A 335 25.64 1.01 -9.68
CA SER A 335 25.89 0.18 -10.86
C SER A 335 24.70 0.19 -11.81
N PHE A 336 24.95 0.52 -13.09
CA PHE A 336 23.89 0.49 -14.10
C PHE A 336 23.44 -0.94 -14.45
N LYS A 337 24.38 -1.89 -14.40
CA LYS A 337 24.10 -3.30 -14.72
C LYS A 337 23.19 -3.91 -13.65
N ASP A 338 23.46 -3.61 -12.38
CA ASP A 338 22.72 -4.18 -11.26
C ASP A 338 21.28 -3.66 -11.23
N VAL A 339 21.09 -2.34 -11.35
CA VAL A 339 19.74 -1.74 -11.45
C VAL A 339 18.97 -2.30 -12.65
N LYS A 340 19.62 -2.52 -13.81
CA LYS A 340 18.97 -3.13 -14.98
C LYS A 340 18.58 -4.59 -14.73
N LYS A 341 19.42 -5.34 -14.01
CA LYS A 341 19.15 -6.73 -13.62
C LYS A 341 17.96 -6.80 -12.64
N GLU A 342 17.94 -5.93 -11.64
CA GLU A 342 16.84 -5.79 -10.69
C GLU A 342 15.55 -5.40 -11.38
N TYR A 343 15.58 -4.42 -12.28
CA TYR A 343 14.41 -4.02 -13.07
C TYR A 343 13.80 -5.19 -13.84
N ALA A 344 14.64 -6.01 -14.47
CA ALA A 344 14.19 -7.21 -15.17
C ALA A 344 13.68 -8.31 -14.22
N ALA A 345 14.20 -8.40 -12.99
CA ALA A 345 13.68 -9.32 -11.98
C ALA A 345 12.31 -8.89 -11.47
N VAL A 346 12.16 -7.61 -11.09
CA VAL A 346 10.90 -7.03 -10.60
C VAL A 346 9.81 -7.14 -11.66
N ARG A 347 10.12 -6.78 -12.91
CA ARG A 347 9.16 -6.90 -14.02
C ARG A 347 8.69 -8.33 -14.23
N ARG A 348 9.59 -9.32 -14.12
CA ARG A 348 9.21 -10.74 -14.21
C ARG A 348 8.30 -11.17 -13.06
N VAL A 349 8.60 -10.76 -11.82
CA VAL A 349 7.77 -11.09 -10.66
C VAL A 349 6.40 -10.44 -10.76
N ARG A 350 6.31 -9.18 -11.19
CA ARG A 350 5.04 -8.48 -11.42
C ARG A 350 4.22 -9.18 -12.49
N ASP A 351 4.80 -9.38 -13.69
CA ASP A 351 4.07 -9.90 -14.85
C ASP A 351 3.67 -11.37 -14.68
N LYS A 352 4.51 -12.18 -14.00
CA LYS A 352 4.22 -13.60 -13.75
C LYS A 352 3.38 -13.78 -12.48
N GLY A 353 3.77 -13.14 -11.38
CA GLY A 353 3.11 -13.30 -10.08
C GLY A 353 1.65 -12.84 -10.11
N SER A 354 1.34 -11.72 -10.75
CA SER A 354 -0.06 -11.28 -10.82
C SER A 354 -0.92 -12.21 -11.68
N ARG A 355 -0.36 -12.77 -12.76
CA ARG A 355 -1.04 -13.78 -13.60
C ARG A 355 -1.29 -15.06 -12.82
N ASP A 356 -0.27 -15.59 -12.14
CA ASP A 356 -0.37 -16.83 -11.37
C ASP A 356 -1.42 -16.70 -10.25
N ILE A 357 -1.46 -15.55 -9.55
CA ILE A 357 -2.46 -15.30 -8.49
C ILE A 357 -3.88 -15.19 -9.08
N ARG A 358 -4.05 -14.48 -10.19
CA ARG A 358 -5.36 -14.35 -10.87
C ARG A 358 -5.85 -15.68 -11.44
N GLU A 359 -4.95 -16.51 -11.94
CA GLU A 359 -5.29 -17.86 -12.39
C GLU A 359 -5.73 -18.75 -11.22
N ALA A 360 -5.02 -18.70 -10.09
CA ALA A 360 -5.41 -19.40 -8.87
C ALA A 360 -6.80 -18.95 -8.36
N LEU A 361 -7.10 -17.65 -8.41
CA LEU A 361 -8.43 -17.09 -8.12
C LEU A 361 -9.50 -17.66 -9.06
N HIS A 362 -9.23 -17.69 -10.36
CA HIS A 362 -10.14 -18.25 -11.35
C HIS A 362 -10.40 -19.75 -11.10
N GLN A 363 -9.36 -20.52 -10.78
CA GLN A 363 -9.47 -21.94 -10.42
C GLN A 363 -10.30 -22.14 -9.14
N LEU A 364 -10.08 -21.34 -8.09
CA LEU A 364 -10.88 -21.36 -6.86
C LEU A 364 -12.36 -21.06 -7.10
N SER A 365 -12.64 -20.06 -7.95
CA SER A 365 -14.02 -19.69 -8.29
C SER A 365 -14.74 -20.77 -9.11
N SER A 366 -14.02 -21.44 -10.02
CA SER A 366 -14.57 -22.49 -10.89
C SER A 366 -14.78 -23.82 -10.15
N LEU A 367 -13.88 -24.21 -9.26
CA LEU A 367 -14.05 -25.37 -8.36
C LEU A 367 -15.31 -25.26 -7.50
N LYS A 368 -15.68 -24.03 -7.11
CA LYS A 368 -16.89 -23.77 -6.33
C LYS A 368 -18.17 -23.86 -7.16
N LYS A 369 -18.16 -23.41 -8.42
CA LYS A 369 -19.31 -23.58 -9.34
C LYS A 369 -19.58 -25.06 -9.64
N ASN A 370 -18.54 -25.90 -9.65
CA ASN A 370 -18.64 -27.32 -9.94
C ASN A 370 -18.90 -28.20 -8.71
N LYS A 371 -19.09 -27.61 -7.51
CA LYS A 371 -19.53 -28.38 -6.35
C LYS A 371 -21.03 -28.61 -6.50
N PRO A 372 -21.52 -29.85 -6.75
CA PRO A 372 -22.96 -30.09 -6.79
C PRO A 372 -23.53 -29.68 -5.43
N ARG A 373 -24.67 -28.98 -5.45
CA ARG A 373 -25.47 -28.76 -4.24
C ARG A 373 -25.73 -30.15 -3.66
N SER A 374 -25.06 -30.50 -2.57
CA SER A 374 -25.34 -31.72 -1.85
C SER A 374 -26.81 -31.70 -1.46
N SER A 375 -27.52 -32.69 -1.96
CA SER A 375 -28.88 -33.07 -1.64
C SER A 375 -29.02 -33.29 -0.13
N ASP A 376 -29.44 -32.26 0.59
CA ASP A 376 -30.20 -32.42 1.83
C ASP A 376 -31.65 -32.07 1.52
N SER A 377 -32.34 -33.02 0.90
CA SER A 377 -33.79 -33.13 0.97
C SER A 377 -34.06 -34.57 1.38
N GLY A 378 -34.22 -34.79 2.68
CA GLY A 378 -34.83 -36.03 3.17
C GLY A 378 -36.23 -36.16 2.58
N PRO A 379 -36.71 -37.39 2.31
CA PRO A 379 -38.03 -37.56 1.72
C PRO A 379 -39.11 -37.15 2.72
N CYS A 380 -39.86 -36.10 2.38
CA CYS A 380 -41.19 -35.89 2.95
C CYS A 380 -42.07 -37.04 2.49
N VAL A 381 -42.58 -37.80 3.46
CA VAL A 381 -43.63 -38.80 3.25
C VAL A 381 -44.94 -38.04 3.11
N ASP A 382 -45.39 -37.84 1.87
CA ASP A 382 -46.76 -37.39 1.58
C ASP A 382 -47.68 -38.61 1.65
N ALA A 383 -48.27 -38.83 2.82
CA ALA A 383 -49.50 -39.58 2.97
C ALA A 383 -50.66 -38.57 3.00
N ASN A 384 -51.40 -38.47 1.89
CA ASN A 384 -52.86 -38.34 1.83
C ASN A 384 -53.29 -37.77 0.48
N ASN A 385 -53.78 -38.65 -0.38
CA ASN A 385 -54.81 -38.30 -1.36
C ASN A 385 -56.09 -39.03 -0.91
N PRO A 386 -57.25 -38.36 -0.94
CA PRO A 386 -58.20 -38.83 -1.92
C PRO A 386 -58.96 -37.71 -2.65
N GLU A 387 -59.03 -37.88 -3.96
CA GLU A 387 -60.20 -37.70 -4.82
C GLU A 387 -61.13 -36.49 -4.61
N SER A 388 -60.97 -35.50 -5.50
CA SER A 388 -62.06 -34.85 -6.24
C SER A 388 -61.38 -34.01 -7.35
N GLY A 389 -61.67 -34.12 -8.65
CA GLY A 389 -62.93 -34.41 -9.31
C GLY A 389 -63.44 -33.13 -9.96
N HIS A 390 -62.80 -32.65 -11.04
CA HIS A 390 -63.38 -31.62 -11.90
C HIS A 390 -62.91 -31.74 -13.35
N LEU A 391 -63.79 -32.32 -14.18
CA LEU A 391 -63.81 -32.10 -15.61
C LEU A 391 -64.78 -30.96 -15.91
N THR A 392 -64.33 -30.15 -16.85
CA THR A 392 -64.87 -28.91 -17.40
C THR A 392 -66.30 -29.01 -17.89
N ASN A 393 -67.09 -27.98 -17.57
CA ASN A 393 -68.44 -27.76 -18.06
C ASN A 393 -68.38 -26.86 -19.31
N ASP A 394 -68.61 -27.44 -20.48
CA ASP A 394 -68.95 -26.74 -21.71
C ASP A 394 -70.48 -26.74 -21.86
N GLY A 395 -71.08 -25.55 -22.08
CA GLY A 395 -72.35 -25.46 -22.80
C GLY A 395 -73.44 -24.58 -22.19
N VAL A 396 -73.77 -23.53 -22.96
CA VAL A 396 -75.14 -23.09 -23.29
C VAL A 396 -76.00 -22.56 -22.12
N ARG A 397 -76.03 -21.25 -21.91
CA ARG A 397 -77.04 -20.28 -22.41
C ARG A 397 -76.83 -18.90 -21.81
#